data_AF-A0A453HEE7-F1
#
_entry.id   AF-A0A453HEE7-F1
#
_cell.length_a   1.000
_cell.length_b   1.000
_cell.length_c   1.000
_cell.angle_alpha   90.00
_cell.angle_beta   90.00
_cell.angle_gamma   90.00
#
_symmetry.space_group_name_H-M   'P 1'
#
loop_
_entity.id
_entity.type
_entity.pdbx_description
1 polymer ?
#
loop_
_entity_poly.entity_id
_entity_poly.type
_entity_poly.pdbx_seq_one_letter_code
_entity_poly.pdbx_strand_id
1 'polypeptide(L)'
;RRSSDLLSPEDNPLTVPPLLNAPNPGRRGPQPAPGAPLHFLLLFAPRRVWARPPTSTAAMSSAAGTPSDCGGHRPWQSYHTAYTNAKAGMEGVDREKVQKVIYEMSKGSKYFENEQKKEAITKLKIEHLRAQCAKLTDNDISHFQKVAEKKILELEASRDLSKIWLHTDMDAFYAAVETLENPSLKGKPLAVGSMSMIATASYEARKFGVRAAMPGFIGCKLCPDLVFVRPNFGRYTHYSGLARKVFQRYDPNFFATSLDEAYLDITEVCSERGITGEEVASELRDAVHQETGLTCSAGVAPNRMIAKVCSDINKPNGQFILPNDRDAVTTFVSTLPIRKIGGIGKVTEQMLHQVLGISTCQEMLQKGAFLCALFSEGSTGPYVNYTFNCSMSSFQEAILYLSRSRYQKSSF
;
A
#
# COMPACT_ATOMS: atom_id res chain seq x y z
N ARG A 1 17.99 -37.06 33.88
CA ARG A 1 18.40 -38.29 33.14
C ARG A 1 18.66 -37.82 31.70
N ARG A 2 19.92 -37.47 31.39
CA ARG A 2 20.83 -38.17 30.45
C ARG A 2 20.23 -38.25 29.03
N SER A 3 20.86 -37.79 27.95
CA SER A 3 22.27 -37.46 27.70
C SER A 3 22.41 -36.77 26.34
N SER A 4 23.49 -36.00 26.21
CA SER A 4 24.10 -35.42 25.01
C SER A 4 24.63 -36.48 24.03
N ASP A 5 24.95 -36.05 22.80
CA ASP A 5 26.24 -36.21 22.06
C ASP A 5 25.99 -35.91 20.56
N LEU A 6 26.42 -34.75 20.01
CA LEU A 6 27.72 -34.47 19.36
C LEU A 6 28.15 -35.49 18.30
N LEU A 7 28.25 -35.05 17.04
CA LEU A 7 29.38 -35.27 16.11
C LEU A 7 29.16 -34.56 14.75
N SER A 8 30.20 -33.85 14.32
CA SER A 8 30.55 -33.34 12.98
C SER A 8 32.06 -33.58 12.81
N PRO A 9 32.76 -33.25 11.70
CA PRO A 9 32.52 -33.30 10.25
C PRO A 9 33.60 -34.19 9.54
N GLU A 10 34.00 -33.90 8.28
CA GLU A 10 35.03 -34.54 7.39
C GLU A 10 34.44 -35.52 6.33
N ASP A 11 34.86 -35.59 5.05
CA ASP A 11 35.93 -34.94 4.28
C ASP A 11 35.68 -35.07 2.75
N ASN A 12 36.29 -34.16 1.98
CA ASN A 12 36.41 -34.07 0.50
C ASN A 12 37.45 -35.14 -0.01
N PRO A 13 38.03 -35.17 -1.24
CA PRO A 13 37.78 -34.55 -2.56
C PRO A 13 37.94 -35.58 -3.74
N LEU A 14 38.30 -35.10 -4.95
CA LEU A 14 38.88 -35.75 -6.16
C LEU A 14 37.98 -35.55 -7.40
N THR A 15 38.36 -35.10 -8.60
CA THR A 15 39.66 -34.71 -9.22
C THR A 15 39.35 -34.13 -10.62
N VAL A 16 40.00 -33.03 -11.00
CA VAL A 16 40.41 -32.64 -12.38
C VAL A 16 41.78 -33.34 -12.63
N PRO A 17 42.44 -33.45 -13.83
CA PRO A 17 42.27 -32.81 -15.16
C PRO A 17 42.56 -33.84 -16.33
N PRO A 18 43.13 -33.60 -17.55
CA PRO A 18 43.67 -32.36 -18.16
C PRO A 18 43.65 -32.14 -19.72
N LEU A 19 43.92 -30.88 -20.11
CA LEU A 19 44.77 -30.31 -21.22
C LEU A 19 44.34 -30.20 -22.72
N LEU A 20 44.44 -28.93 -23.18
CA LEU A 20 45.17 -28.39 -24.37
C LEU A 20 44.85 -28.81 -25.82
N ASN A 21 44.44 -27.84 -26.65
CA ASN A 21 45.31 -27.15 -27.64
C ASN A 21 44.51 -26.20 -28.57
N ALA A 22 45.06 -25.00 -28.82
CA ALA A 22 44.75 -24.10 -29.95
C ALA A 22 45.88 -24.24 -31.03
N PRO A 23 46.00 -23.46 -32.14
CA PRO A 23 45.12 -22.48 -32.83
C PRO A 23 45.10 -22.58 -34.40
N ASN A 24 44.47 -21.59 -35.08
CA ASN A 24 44.74 -21.00 -36.43
C ASN A 24 44.01 -21.56 -37.71
N PRO A 25 43.98 -20.86 -38.88
CA PRO A 25 43.68 -19.42 -39.21
C PRO A 25 42.85 -19.16 -40.53
N GLY A 26 42.36 -17.91 -40.72
CA GLY A 26 42.08 -17.27 -42.05
C GLY A 26 40.68 -17.48 -42.66
N ARG A 27 40.02 -16.57 -43.40
CA ARG A 27 40.41 -15.34 -44.13
C ARG A 27 39.20 -14.38 -44.32
N ARG A 28 39.50 -13.07 -44.21
CA ARG A 28 39.15 -11.88 -45.04
C ARG A 28 37.75 -11.72 -45.69
N GLY A 29 37.16 -10.54 -45.43
CA GLY A 29 36.05 -9.92 -46.19
C GLY A 29 36.46 -9.36 -47.56
N PRO A 30 35.61 -8.54 -48.20
CA PRO A 30 35.83 -7.08 -48.13
C PRO A 30 34.56 -6.19 -48.11
N GLN A 31 34.75 -4.97 -47.60
CA GLN A 31 33.97 -3.72 -47.79
C GLN A 31 34.93 -2.71 -48.51
N PRO A 32 34.61 -1.43 -48.85
CA PRO A 32 33.36 -0.62 -48.79
C PRO A 32 33.13 0.41 -49.96
N ALA A 33 32.07 1.25 -49.80
CA ALA A 33 31.91 2.70 -50.13
C ALA A 33 31.47 3.15 -51.56
N PRO A 34 31.05 4.41 -51.83
CA PRO A 34 30.77 5.61 -50.96
C PRO A 34 29.50 6.46 -51.31
N GLY A 35 29.19 7.51 -50.50
CA GLY A 35 28.56 8.77 -51.00
C GLY A 35 27.48 9.44 -50.14
N ALA A 36 27.82 10.51 -49.41
CA ALA A 36 26.95 11.41 -48.62
C ALA A 36 26.37 12.59 -49.49
N PRO A 37 25.51 13.53 -49.00
CA PRO A 37 25.85 14.48 -47.91
C PRO A 37 24.72 14.92 -46.95
N LEU A 38 25.16 15.71 -45.96
CA LEU A 38 24.51 16.36 -44.82
C LEU A 38 23.23 17.17 -45.13
N HIS A 39 22.31 17.20 -44.16
CA HIS A 39 21.66 18.46 -43.76
C HIS A 39 21.32 18.50 -42.26
N PHE A 40 21.79 19.59 -41.64
CA PHE A 40 21.56 20.09 -40.29
C PHE A 40 20.06 20.40 -40.05
N LEU A 41 19.49 20.03 -38.90
CA LEU A 41 18.54 20.90 -38.18
C LEU A 41 18.39 20.49 -36.70
N LEU A 42 18.94 21.34 -35.83
CA LEU A 42 18.56 21.51 -34.44
C LEU A 42 17.11 21.98 -34.35
N LEU A 43 16.26 21.31 -33.56
CA LEU A 43 15.09 21.97 -32.97
C LEU A 43 14.85 21.47 -31.54
N PHE A 44 14.89 22.45 -30.65
CA PHE A 44 14.59 22.43 -29.22
C PHE A 44 13.12 22.04 -28.93
N ALA A 45 12.92 21.21 -27.90
CA ALA A 45 11.92 21.31 -26.82
C ALA A 45 10.39 21.37 -27.19
N PRO A 46 9.42 21.11 -26.27
CA PRO A 46 9.55 21.12 -24.81
C PRO A 46 8.87 20.00 -24.00
N ARG A 47 9.47 19.80 -22.81
CA ARG A 47 8.85 19.65 -21.48
C ARG A 47 7.33 19.45 -21.46
N ARG A 48 6.88 18.24 -21.11
CA ARG A 48 5.54 18.04 -20.54
C ARG A 48 5.53 18.55 -19.11
N VAL A 49 5.09 19.79 -18.97
CA VAL A 49 4.72 20.44 -17.72
C VAL A 49 3.51 19.71 -17.12
N TRP A 50 3.53 19.56 -15.81
CA TRP A 50 2.43 19.06 -14.98
C TRP A 50 1.12 19.79 -15.31
N ALA A 51 0.10 19.05 -15.71
CA ALA A 51 -1.23 19.60 -15.86
C ALA A 51 -1.77 19.99 -14.47
N ARG A 52 -1.97 21.30 -14.27
CA ARG A 52 -2.75 21.84 -13.16
C ARG A 52 -4.19 21.29 -13.24
N PRO A 53 -4.86 20.97 -12.12
CA PRO A 53 -6.29 20.74 -12.13
C PRO A 53 -7.01 22.05 -12.50
N PRO A 54 -8.16 22.01 -13.18
CA PRO A 54 -8.87 23.20 -13.58
C PRO A 54 -9.40 23.95 -12.35
N THR A 55 -9.13 25.26 -12.32
CA THR A 55 -9.78 26.23 -11.44
C THR A 55 -11.26 26.31 -11.78
N SER A 56 -12.13 25.78 -10.93
CA SER A 56 -13.55 26.13 -10.95
C SER A 56 -13.72 27.47 -10.25
N THR A 57 -14.00 28.50 -11.02
CA THR A 57 -14.52 29.78 -10.56
C THR A 57 -15.79 29.57 -9.73
N ALA A 58 -15.84 30.20 -8.58
CA ALA A 58 -17.03 30.28 -7.74
C ALA A 58 -18.13 31.04 -8.51
N ALA A 59 -19.16 30.32 -8.95
CA ALA A 59 -20.43 30.91 -9.34
C ALA A 59 -21.36 30.84 -8.12
N MET A 60 -21.63 32.01 -7.53
CA MET A 60 -22.73 32.17 -6.57
C MET A 60 -24.03 31.88 -7.32
N SER A 61 -24.72 30.79 -6.96
CA SER A 61 -26.10 30.58 -7.35
C SER A 61 -26.98 30.61 -6.10
N SER A 62 -27.92 31.54 -6.15
CA SER A 62 -28.93 31.87 -5.16
C SER A 62 -29.73 30.65 -4.67
N ALA A 63 -29.96 30.62 -3.37
CA ALA A 63 -30.89 29.72 -2.71
C ALA A 63 -32.29 29.80 -3.35
N ALA A 64 -32.73 28.69 -3.96
CA ALA A 64 -34.11 28.42 -4.29
C ALA A 64 -34.49 27.09 -3.63
N GLY A 65 -35.62 27.10 -2.91
CA GLY A 65 -35.97 26.18 -1.83
C GLY A 65 -35.90 24.68 -2.17
N THR A 66 -35.33 23.94 -1.22
CA THR A 66 -35.46 22.48 -1.11
C THR A 66 -36.92 22.09 -0.84
N PRO A 67 -37.50 21.13 -1.59
CA PRO A 67 -38.68 20.43 -1.11
C PRO A 67 -38.28 19.61 0.11
N SER A 68 -39.11 19.67 1.16
CA SER A 68 -38.97 18.92 2.40
C SER A 68 -38.79 17.42 2.14
N ASP A 69 -37.58 16.90 2.36
CA ASP A 69 -37.29 15.46 2.36
C ASP A 69 -37.86 14.85 3.64
N CYS A 70 -38.79 13.90 3.48
CA CYS A 70 -39.38 13.12 4.55
C CYS A 70 -38.30 12.19 5.13
N GLY A 71 -37.60 12.69 6.15
CA GLY A 71 -36.48 12.03 6.82
C GLY A 71 -36.84 10.68 7.45
N GLY A 72 -36.69 9.61 6.66
CA GLY A 72 -36.64 8.25 7.17
C GLY A 72 -35.30 8.01 7.89
N HIS A 73 -35.36 7.57 9.15
CA HIS A 73 -34.19 7.15 9.93
C HIS A 73 -33.36 6.12 9.15
N ARG A 74 -32.08 6.43 8.85
CA ARG A 74 -31.15 5.57 8.09
C ARG A 74 -30.14 4.88 9.01
N PRO A 75 -30.53 3.83 9.77
CA PRO A 75 -29.69 3.24 10.80
C PRO A 75 -28.41 2.57 10.26
N TRP A 76 -28.35 2.25 8.96
CA TRP A 76 -27.15 1.71 8.33
C TRP A 76 -26.02 2.73 8.21
N GLN A 77 -26.33 4.04 8.24
CA GLN A 77 -25.30 5.08 8.15
C GLN A 77 -24.37 5.07 9.37
N SER A 78 -24.89 4.80 10.57
CA SER A 78 -24.07 4.68 11.78
C SER A 78 -23.31 3.36 11.87
N TYR A 79 -23.67 2.35 11.08
CA TYR A 79 -22.95 1.06 11.00
C TYR A 79 -21.73 1.13 10.09
N HIS A 80 -20.88 2.14 10.32
CA HIS A 80 -19.58 2.31 9.65
C HIS A 80 -18.62 1.15 9.94
N THR A 81 -19.02 0.23 10.81
CA THR A 81 -18.14 -0.77 11.42
C THR A 81 -17.70 -1.85 10.46
N ALA A 82 -18.50 -2.15 9.43
CA ALA A 82 -18.40 -3.40 8.67
C ALA A 82 -17.94 -3.27 7.20
N TYR A 83 -17.83 -2.07 6.62
CA TYR A 83 -17.47 -1.91 5.21
C TYR A 83 -16.54 -0.73 4.91
N THR A 84 -15.50 -0.99 4.12
CA THR A 84 -14.66 0.02 3.48
C THR A 84 -14.46 -0.34 2.02
N ASN A 85 -14.36 0.65 1.14
CA ASN A 85 -14.06 0.49 -0.27
C ASN A 85 -12.61 0.88 -0.59
N ALA A 86 -11.72 0.97 0.41
CA ALA A 86 -10.33 1.41 0.23
C ALA A 86 -9.42 0.40 -0.50
N LYS A 87 -9.98 -0.62 -1.17
CA LYS A 87 -9.27 -1.70 -1.87
C LYS A 87 -9.41 -1.49 -3.39
N ALA A 88 -8.33 -1.76 -4.13
CA ALA A 88 -8.31 -1.60 -5.58
C ALA A 88 -9.42 -2.40 -6.29
N GLY A 89 -9.99 -1.81 -7.35
CA GLY A 89 -11.08 -2.43 -8.13
C GLY A 89 -12.46 -2.26 -7.51
N MET A 90 -12.61 -1.32 -6.58
CA MET A 90 -13.88 -0.97 -5.93
C MET A 90 -14.30 0.47 -6.23
N GLU A 91 -13.68 1.09 -7.22
CA GLU A 91 -14.06 2.41 -7.73
C GLU A 91 -15.48 2.34 -8.31
N GLY A 92 -16.34 3.30 -7.94
CA GLY A 92 -17.73 3.35 -8.42
C GLY A 92 -18.72 2.40 -7.74
N VAL A 93 -18.30 1.61 -6.74
CA VAL A 93 -19.23 0.77 -5.96
C VAL A 93 -20.23 1.64 -5.18
N ASP A 94 -21.52 1.31 -5.28
CA ASP A 94 -22.57 1.94 -4.48
C ASP A 94 -22.42 1.58 -2.99
N ARG A 95 -21.76 2.49 -2.26
CA ARG A 95 -21.44 2.32 -0.84
C ARG A 95 -22.69 2.22 0.02
N GLU A 96 -23.73 2.98 -0.28
CA GLU A 96 -24.95 3.01 0.52
C GLU A 96 -25.70 1.69 0.38
N LYS A 97 -25.84 1.18 -0.85
CA LYS A 97 -26.42 -0.14 -1.10
C LYS A 97 -25.67 -1.24 -0.36
N VAL A 98 -24.34 -1.27 -0.45
CA VAL A 98 -23.52 -2.30 0.21
C VAL A 98 -23.66 -2.22 1.73
N GLN A 99 -23.58 -1.02 2.32
CA GLN A 99 -23.76 -0.82 3.77
C GLN A 99 -25.14 -1.24 4.23
N LYS A 100 -26.20 -0.90 3.48
CA LYS A 100 -27.56 -1.31 3.79
C LYS A 100 -27.70 -2.83 3.79
N VAL A 101 -27.18 -3.52 2.77
CA VAL A 101 -27.21 -4.99 2.72
C VAL A 101 -26.47 -5.61 3.91
N ILE A 102 -25.26 -5.13 4.21
CA ILE A 102 -24.48 -5.65 5.33
C ILE A 102 -25.22 -5.44 6.66
N TYR A 103 -25.77 -4.25 6.88
CA TYR A 103 -26.56 -3.94 8.07
C TYR A 103 -27.76 -4.87 8.21
N GLU A 104 -28.59 -4.97 7.17
CA GLU A 104 -29.80 -5.78 7.15
C GLU A 104 -29.51 -7.28 7.38
N MET A 105 -28.40 -7.78 6.86
CA MET A 105 -27.97 -9.18 7.03
C MET A 105 -27.30 -9.44 8.38
N SER A 106 -26.82 -8.40 9.07
CA SER A 106 -26.09 -8.53 10.34
C SER A 106 -26.96 -8.24 11.56
N LYS A 107 -27.96 -7.36 11.44
CA LYS A 107 -28.78 -6.88 12.56
C LYS A 107 -29.41 -8.03 13.34
N GLY A 108 -29.35 -7.95 14.68
CA GLY A 108 -29.85 -8.99 15.58
C GLY A 108 -28.95 -10.23 15.75
N SER A 109 -27.80 -10.30 15.07
CA SER A 109 -26.83 -11.37 15.30
C SER A 109 -25.92 -11.08 16.50
N LYS A 110 -25.35 -12.14 17.11
CA LYS A 110 -24.30 -12.02 18.14
C LYS A 110 -23.06 -11.25 17.63
N TYR A 111 -22.75 -11.38 16.34
CA TYR A 111 -21.66 -10.62 15.71
C TYR A 111 -21.98 -9.12 15.72
N PHE A 112 -23.19 -8.75 15.33
CA PHE A 112 -23.63 -7.35 15.32
C PHE A 112 -23.66 -6.72 16.71
N GLU A 113 -24.12 -7.46 17.73
CA GLU A 113 -24.01 -7.03 19.13
C GLU A 113 -22.56 -6.81 19.57
N ASN A 114 -21.65 -7.71 19.18
CA ASN A 114 -20.24 -7.57 19.48
C ASN A 114 -19.60 -6.36 18.77
N GLU A 115 -19.95 -6.10 17.52
CA GLU A 115 -19.48 -4.91 16.80
C GLU A 115 -20.01 -3.62 17.44
N GLN A 116 -21.26 -3.58 17.91
CA GLN A 116 -21.78 -2.45 18.68
C GLN A 116 -21.02 -2.25 20.00
N LYS A 117 -20.68 -3.33 20.71
CA LYS A 117 -19.84 -3.25 21.93
C LYS A 117 -18.45 -2.68 21.62
N LYS A 118 -17.80 -3.14 20.56
CA LYS A 118 -16.49 -2.59 20.12
C LYS A 118 -16.58 -1.13 19.72
N GLU A 119 -17.66 -0.73 19.08
CA GLU A 119 -17.90 0.67 18.72
C GLU A 119 -18.11 1.54 19.96
N ALA A 120 -18.87 1.07 20.95
CA ALA A 120 -19.02 1.76 22.23
C ALA A 120 -17.67 1.91 22.96
N ILE A 121 -16.85 0.87 22.98
CA ILE A 121 -15.48 0.94 23.54
C ILE A 121 -14.64 1.97 22.77
N THR A 122 -14.76 2.02 21.45
CA THR A 122 -14.05 3.01 20.63
C THR A 122 -14.52 4.43 20.95
N LYS A 123 -15.82 4.65 21.16
CA LYS A 123 -16.38 5.95 21.58
C LYS A 123 -15.83 6.39 22.93
N LEU A 124 -15.77 5.48 23.92
CA LEU A 124 -15.16 5.77 25.22
C LEU A 124 -13.68 6.15 25.10
N LYS A 125 -12.91 5.48 24.23
CA LYS A 125 -11.51 5.85 23.94
C LYS A 125 -11.40 7.25 23.34
N ILE A 126 -12.29 7.59 22.41
CA ILE A 126 -12.34 8.92 21.79
C ILE A 126 -12.68 9.99 22.82
N GLU A 127 -13.67 9.76 23.68
CA GLU A 127 -14.04 10.68 24.76
C GLU A 127 -12.90 10.87 25.76
N HIS A 128 -12.22 9.79 26.13
CA HIS A 128 -11.04 9.85 27.00
C HIS A 128 -9.93 10.71 26.37
N LEU A 129 -9.60 10.46 25.10
CA LEU A 129 -8.60 11.24 24.37
C LEU A 129 -9.01 12.72 24.22
N ARG A 130 -10.30 13.00 23.98
CA ARG A 130 -10.82 14.38 23.96
C ARG A 130 -10.65 15.07 25.31
N ALA A 131 -10.96 14.37 26.41
CA ALA A 131 -10.80 14.89 27.76
C ALA A 131 -9.32 15.14 28.11
N GLN A 132 -8.41 14.27 27.66
CA GLN A 132 -6.96 14.50 27.79
C GLN A 132 -6.52 15.71 26.97
N CYS A 133 -6.98 15.81 25.72
CA CYS A 133 -6.66 16.93 24.84
C CYS A 133 -7.16 18.27 25.39
N ALA A 134 -8.35 18.29 26.01
CA ALA A 134 -8.93 19.50 26.62
C ALA A 134 -8.18 19.96 27.88
N LYS A 135 -7.37 19.09 28.51
CA LYS A 135 -6.53 19.43 29.67
C LYS A 135 -5.18 20.04 29.29
N LEU A 136 -4.79 19.96 28.01
CA LEU A 136 -3.51 20.50 27.55
C LEU A 136 -3.54 22.03 27.59
N THR A 137 -2.57 22.61 28.28
CA THR A 137 -2.38 24.05 28.37
C THR A 137 -1.54 24.55 27.19
N ASP A 138 -1.56 25.87 26.92
CA ASP A 138 -0.70 26.47 25.90
C ASP A 138 0.80 26.22 26.16
N ASN A 139 1.19 26.10 27.44
CA ASN A 139 2.55 25.74 27.83
C ASN A 139 2.89 24.30 27.44
N ASP A 140 1.96 23.35 27.65
CA ASP A 140 2.13 21.96 27.23
C ASP A 140 2.26 21.88 25.70
N ILE A 141 1.39 22.57 24.97
CA ILE A 141 1.43 22.59 23.50
C ILE A 141 2.74 23.20 23.01
N SER A 142 3.20 24.31 23.59
CA SER A 142 4.49 24.93 23.24
C SER A 142 5.67 24.00 23.52
N HIS A 143 5.65 23.27 24.65
CA HIS A 143 6.66 22.26 24.96
C HIS A 143 6.66 21.13 23.93
N PHE A 144 5.50 20.51 23.66
CA PHE A 144 5.41 19.39 22.72
C PHE A 144 5.60 19.80 21.27
N GLN A 145 5.35 21.07 20.92
CA GLN A 145 5.72 21.61 19.61
C GLN A 145 7.23 21.56 19.40
N LYS A 146 8.02 21.98 20.41
CA LYS A 146 9.50 21.87 20.35
C LYS A 146 9.96 20.43 20.27
N VAL A 147 9.31 19.51 20.99
CA VAL A 147 9.60 18.07 20.92
C VAL A 147 9.33 17.53 19.52
N ALA A 148 8.18 17.86 18.94
CA ALA A 148 7.81 17.44 17.58
C ALA A 148 8.79 18.02 16.54
N GLU A 149 9.09 19.32 16.60
CA GLU A 149 10.03 19.99 15.69
C GLU A 149 11.44 19.42 15.78
N LYS A 150 11.95 19.16 16.99
CA LYS A 150 13.24 18.51 17.18
C LYS A 150 13.27 17.14 16.50
N LYS A 151 12.23 16.33 16.71
CA LYS A 151 12.11 15.00 16.10
C LYS A 151 12.00 15.05 14.58
N ILE A 152 11.22 16.00 14.06
CA ILE A 152 11.11 16.30 12.62
C ILE A 152 12.48 16.64 12.03
N LEU A 153 13.27 17.49 12.70
CA LEU A 153 14.61 17.88 12.24
C LEU A 153 15.61 16.72 12.28
N GLU A 154 15.62 15.92 13.35
CA GLU A 154 16.47 14.74 13.46
C GLU A 154 16.18 13.72 12.36
N LEU A 155 14.90 13.47 12.12
CA LEU A 155 14.46 12.53 11.09
C LEU A 155 14.80 13.03 9.69
N GLU A 156 14.58 14.32 9.40
CA GLU A 156 14.97 14.92 8.12
C GLU A 156 16.47 14.85 7.86
N ALA A 157 17.29 15.10 8.88
CA ALA A 157 18.75 15.02 8.77
C ALA A 157 19.22 13.59 8.46
N SER A 158 18.44 12.58 8.86
CA SER A 158 18.71 11.16 8.61
C SER A 158 18.04 10.61 7.34
N ARG A 159 17.36 11.44 6.55
CA ARG A 159 16.62 11.00 5.37
C ARG A 159 17.58 10.41 4.32
N ASP A 160 17.34 9.15 3.97
CA ASP A 160 18.04 8.47 2.87
C ASP A 160 17.13 8.37 1.64
N LEU A 161 17.59 8.93 0.53
CA LEU A 161 16.96 8.83 -0.80
C LEU A 161 17.85 8.09 -1.81
N SER A 162 18.96 7.50 -1.37
CA SER A 162 19.87 6.74 -2.23
C SER A 162 19.30 5.38 -2.65
N LYS A 163 18.36 4.84 -1.85
CA LYS A 163 17.77 3.52 -2.07
C LYS A 163 16.57 3.58 -3.01
N ILE A 164 16.47 2.59 -3.89
CA ILE A 164 15.32 2.37 -4.77
C ILE A 164 14.62 1.09 -4.32
N TRP A 165 13.50 1.24 -3.62
CA TRP A 165 12.68 0.12 -3.17
C TRP A 165 11.57 -0.17 -4.16
N LEU A 166 11.37 -1.45 -4.43
CA LEU A 166 10.23 -1.97 -5.18
C LEU A 166 9.36 -2.81 -4.25
N HIS A 167 8.07 -2.52 -4.20
CA HIS A 167 7.06 -3.42 -3.64
C HIS A 167 6.25 -4.04 -4.75
N THR A 168 6.05 -5.36 -4.71
CA THR A 168 5.22 -6.10 -5.65
C THR A 168 4.09 -6.81 -4.92
N ASP A 169 2.91 -6.84 -5.54
CA ASP A 169 1.67 -7.39 -4.99
C ASP A 169 0.85 -8.07 -6.11
N MET A 170 0.71 -9.39 -6.04
CA MET A 170 -0.01 -10.19 -7.04
C MET A 170 -1.50 -9.83 -7.09
N ASP A 171 -2.04 -9.66 -8.29
CA ASP A 171 -3.38 -9.12 -8.47
C ASP A 171 -4.48 -10.14 -8.15
N ALA A 172 -5.24 -9.88 -7.08
CA ALA A 172 -6.32 -10.76 -6.62
C ALA A 172 -5.87 -12.23 -6.50
N PHE A 173 -4.65 -12.44 -5.98
CA PHE A 173 -3.84 -13.65 -6.13
C PHE A 173 -4.60 -14.98 -6.16
N TYR A 174 -5.30 -15.36 -5.08
CA TYR A 174 -5.98 -16.67 -5.07
C TYR A 174 -7.07 -16.77 -6.15
N ALA A 175 -7.85 -15.71 -6.39
CA ALA A 175 -8.87 -15.72 -7.44
C ALA A 175 -8.25 -15.79 -8.84
N ALA A 176 -7.11 -15.11 -9.05
CA ALA A 176 -6.37 -15.19 -10.30
C ALA A 176 -5.80 -16.60 -10.55
N VAL A 177 -5.23 -17.24 -9.52
CA VAL A 177 -4.77 -18.65 -9.59
C VAL A 177 -5.92 -19.59 -9.96
N GLU A 178 -7.06 -19.50 -9.27
CA GLU A 178 -8.21 -20.37 -9.59
C GLU A 178 -8.76 -20.11 -11.00
N THR A 179 -8.72 -18.86 -11.48
CA THR A 179 -9.15 -18.51 -12.84
C THR A 179 -8.19 -19.04 -13.91
N LEU A 180 -6.88 -19.05 -13.62
CA LEU A 180 -5.86 -19.61 -14.50
C LEU A 180 -6.02 -21.14 -14.63
N GLU A 181 -6.23 -21.81 -13.50
CA GLU A 181 -6.40 -23.27 -13.41
C GLU A 181 -7.74 -23.76 -13.97
N ASN A 182 -8.75 -22.90 -13.98
CA ASN A 182 -10.06 -23.19 -14.55
C ASN A 182 -10.54 -22.03 -15.44
N PRO A 183 -10.23 -22.06 -16.74
CA PRO A 183 -10.60 -21.00 -17.69
C PRO A 183 -12.11 -20.70 -17.75
N SER A 184 -12.98 -21.62 -17.34
CA SER A 184 -14.43 -21.39 -17.30
C SER A 184 -14.86 -20.34 -16.26
N LEU A 185 -13.95 -19.95 -15.36
CA LEU A 185 -14.16 -18.89 -14.35
C LEU A 185 -13.83 -17.49 -14.88
N LYS A 186 -13.17 -17.37 -16.03
CA LYS A 186 -12.73 -16.09 -16.59
C LYS A 186 -13.92 -15.17 -16.83
N GLY A 187 -13.81 -13.92 -16.35
CA GLY A 187 -14.83 -12.89 -16.47
C GLY A 187 -16.05 -13.06 -15.55
N LYS A 188 -16.07 -14.09 -14.69
CA LYS A 188 -17.15 -14.30 -13.71
C LYS A 188 -16.81 -13.63 -12.37
N PRO A 189 -17.81 -13.12 -11.63
CA PRO A 189 -17.60 -12.70 -10.25
C PRO A 189 -17.26 -13.93 -9.40
N LEU A 190 -15.99 -14.05 -9.03
CA LEU A 190 -15.42 -15.15 -8.26
C LEU A 190 -15.00 -14.69 -6.86
N ALA A 191 -15.27 -15.52 -5.86
CA ALA A 191 -14.70 -15.45 -4.52
C ALA A 191 -14.03 -16.78 -4.13
N VAL A 192 -12.84 -16.69 -3.54
CA VAL A 192 -12.16 -17.84 -2.92
C VAL A 192 -12.46 -17.81 -1.43
N GLY A 193 -12.96 -18.92 -0.89
CA GLY A 193 -13.34 -19.04 0.52
C GLY A 193 -14.54 -19.94 0.72
N SER A 194 -15.42 -19.55 1.64
CA SER A 194 -16.66 -20.27 1.94
C SER A 194 -17.79 -19.30 2.24
N MET A 195 -19.00 -19.85 2.45
CA MET A 195 -20.14 -19.08 2.93
C MET A 195 -19.88 -18.38 4.27
N SER A 196 -18.95 -18.90 5.08
CA SER A 196 -18.58 -18.30 6.36
C SER A 196 -17.62 -17.11 6.19
N MET A 197 -16.66 -17.20 5.26
CA MET A 197 -15.67 -16.14 5.06
C MET A 197 -15.02 -16.19 3.66
N ILE A 198 -14.92 -15.02 3.03
CA ILE A 198 -14.20 -14.81 1.78
C ILE A 198 -12.74 -14.45 2.08
N ALA A 199 -11.80 -15.22 1.54
CA ALA A 199 -10.38 -14.95 1.62
C ALA A 199 -9.96 -13.90 0.59
N THR A 200 -10.38 -14.04 -0.67
CA THR A 200 -10.18 -13.04 -1.70
C THR A 200 -11.34 -13.01 -2.69
N ALA A 201 -11.48 -11.89 -3.38
CA ALA A 201 -12.48 -11.69 -4.44
C ALA A 201 -11.77 -11.17 -5.70
N SER A 202 -12.21 -11.71 -6.84
CA SER A 202 -11.87 -11.23 -8.18
C SER A 202 -12.28 -9.76 -8.37
N TYR A 203 -11.68 -9.10 -9.36
CA TYR A 203 -12.02 -7.71 -9.69
C TYR A 203 -13.48 -7.58 -10.17
N GLU A 204 -14.00 -8.60 -10.86
CA GLU A 204 -15.39 -8.71 -11.28
C GLU A 204 -16.34 -8.72 -10.08
N ALA A 205 -16.03 -9.50 -9.03
CA ALA A 205 -16.84 -9.53 -7.82
C ALA A 205 -16.73 -8.22 -7.01
N ARG A 206 -15.55 -7.57 -7.01
CA ARG A 206 -15.32 -6.30 -6.29
C ARG A 206 -16.21 -5.16 -6.76
N LYS A 207 -16.61 -5.15 -8.04
CA LYS A 207 -17.58 -4.19 -8.60
C LYS A 207 -18.95 -4.22 -7.91
N PHE A 208 -19.30 -5.34 -7.26
CA PHE A 208 -20.53 -5.49 -6.48
C PHE A 208 -20.35 -5.18 -4.99
N GLY A 209 -19.15 -4.79 -4.56
CA GLY A 209 -18.80 -4.60 -3.15
C GLY A 209 -18.30 -5.87 -2.44
N VAL A 210 -18.20 -7.00 -3.14
CA VAL A 210 -17.68 -8.26 -2.57
C VAL A 210 -16.17 -8.13 -2.35
N ARG A 211 -15.69 -8.49 -1.15
CA ARG A 211 -14.28 -8.30 -0.77
C ARG A 211 -13.80 -9.35 0.22
N ALA A 212 -12.48 -9.42 0.38
CA ALA A 212 -11.84 -10.17 1.45
C ALA A 212 -12.36 -9.75 2.84
N ALA A 213 -12.40 -10.73 3.76
CA ALA A 213 -12.91 -10.62 5.12
C ALA A 213 -14.43 -10.34 5.23
N MET A 214 -15.18 -10.54 4.15
CA MET A 214 -16.64 -10.51 4.14
C MET A 214 -17.19 -11.94 4.29
N PRO A 215 -18.25 -12.17 5.11
CA PRO A 215 -18.95 -13.45 5.10
C PRO A 215 -19.52 -13.78 3.72
N GLY A 216 -19.34 -15.01 3.26
CA GLY A 216 -19.74 -15.41 1.90
C GLY A 216 -21.24 -15.28 1.63
N PHE A 217 -22.09 -15.54 2.63
CA PHE A 217 -23.54 -15.35 2.50
C PHE A 217 -23.95 -13.88 2.25
N ILE A 218 -23.18 -12.91 2.78
CA ILE A 218 -23.37 -11.49 2.46
C ILE A 218 -22.89 -11.22 1.03
N GLY A 219 -21.76 -11.81 0.63
CA GLY A 219 -21.25 -11.75 -0.74
C GLY A 219 -22.30 -12.19 -1.78
N CYS A 220 -22.97 -13.32 -1.57
CA CYS A 220 -24.06 -13.80 -2.43
C CYS A 220 -25.24 -12.83 -2.49
N LYS A 221 -25.54 -12.12 -1.39
CA LYS A 221 -26.62 -11.13 -1.37
C LYS A 221 -26.27 -9.89 -2.19
N LEU A 222 -25.00 -9.50 -2.20
CA LEU A 222 -24.49 -8.38 -3.01
C LEU A 222 -24.37 -8.74 -4.50
N CYS A 223 -23.96 -9.98 -4.78
CA CYS A 223 -23.76 -10.51 -6.12
C CYS A 223 -24.40 -11.91 -6.20
N PRO A 224 -25.65 -12.02 -6.70
CA PRO A 224 -26.34 -13.32 -6.81
C PRO A 224 -25.62 -14.35 -7.68
N ASP A 225 -24.87 -13.89 -8.68
CA ASP A 225 -24.10 -14.72 -9.60
C ASP A 225 -22.69 -15.07 -9.07
N LEU A 226 -22.39 -14.77 -7.79
CA LEU A 226 -21.07 -14.98 -7.19
C LEU A 226 -20.72 -16.47 -7.16
N VAL A 227 -19.63 -16.82 -7.84
CA VAL A 227 -19.07 -18.17 -7.85
C VAL A 227 -18.12 -18.34 -6.67
N PHE A 228 -18.28 -19.42 -5.91
CA PHE A 228 -17.36 -19.79 -4.83
C PHE A 228 -16.41 -20.90 -5.26
N VAL A 229 -15.12 -20.70 -4.94
CA VAL A 229 -14.08 -21.73 -5.07
C VAL A 229 -13.44 -21.97 -3.70
N ARG A 230 -13.23 -23.23 -3.35
CA ARG A 230 -12.56 -23.61 -2.10
C ARG A 230 -11.07 -23.26 -2.18
N PRO A 231 -10.45 -22.72 -1.12
CA PRO A 231 -9.03 -22.43 -1.10
C PRO A 231 -8.17 -23.67 -1.38
N ASN A 232 -7.18 -23.55 -2.26
CA ASN A 232 -6.14 -24.55 -2.49
C ASN A 232 -4.75 -23.96 -2.20
N PHE A 233 -4.32 -24.05 -0.95
CA PHE A 233 -3.03 -23.51 -0.52
C PHE A 233 -1.83 -24.15 -1.18
N GLY A 234 -1.91 -25.43 -1.60
CA GLY A 234 -0.84 -26.08 -2.35
C GLY A 234 -0.54 -25.34 -3.66
N ARG A 235 -1.59 -24.96 -4.40
CA ARG A 235 -1.44 -24.15 -5.63
C ARG A 235 -0.92 -22.75 -5.33
N TYR A 236 -1.45 -22.10 -4.29
CA TYR A 236 -1.03 -20.73 -3.96
C TYR A 236 0.44 -20.67 -3.55
N THR A 237 0.91 -21.66 -2.78
CA THR A 237 2.34 -21.79 -2.44
C THR A 237 3.18 -22.10 -3.67
N HIS A 238 2.70 -22.93 -4.59
CA HIS A 238 3.40 -23.22 -5.85
C HIS A 238 3.61 -21.95 -6.69
N TYR A 239 2.54 -21.21 -7.01
CA TYR A 239 2.64 -19.98 -7.80
C TYR A 239 3.43 -18.87 -7.09
N SER A 240 3.30 -18.77 -5.77
CA SER A 240 4.14 -17.87 -4.96
C SER A 240 5.63 -18.23 -5.11
N GLY A 241 5.96 -19.52 -5.07
CA GLY A 241 7.32 -20.00 -5.28
C GLY A 241 7.89 -19.64 -6.66
N LEU A 242 7.07 -19.71 -7.72
CA LEU A 242 7.46 -19.28 -9.06
C LEU A 242 7.73 -17.78 -9.14
N ALA A 243 6.82 -16.95 -8.62
CA ALA A 243 7.02 -15.50 -8.58
C ALA A 243 8.26 -15.11 -7.76
N ARG A 244 8.49 -15.76 -6.62
CA ARG A 244 9.68 -15.52 -5.77
C ARG A 244 10.99 -15.87 -6.46
N LYS A 245 11.03 -16.89 -7.33
CA LYS A 245 12.21 -17.16 -8.17
C LYS A 245 12.52 -16.02 -9.14
N VAL A 246 11.49 -15.31 -9.61
CA VAL A 246 11.68 -14.09 -10.41
C VAL A 246 12.23 -12.98 -9.53
N PHE A 247 11.66 -12.77 -8.33
CA PHE A 247 12.11 -11.72 -7.41
C PHE A 247 13.60 -11.85 -7.05
N GLN A 248 14.06 -13.08 -6.81
CA GLN A 248 15.48 -13.39 -6.53
C GLN A 248 16.46 -12.95 -7.62
N ARG A 249 16.00 -12.77 -8.87
CA ARG A 249 16.84 -12.27 -9.98
C ARG A 249 17.17 -10.78 -9.82
N TYR A 250 16.34 -10.03 -9.07
CA TYR A 250 16.45 -8.58 -8.89
C TYR A 250 16.93 -8.19 -7.49
N ASP A 251 16.64 -9.02 -6.49
CA ASP A 251 17.17 -8.88 -5.13
C ASP A 251 17.26 -10.28 -4.48
N PRO A 252 18.47 -10.84 -4.26
CA PRO A 252 18.63 -12.13 -3.62
C PRO A 252 18.20 -12.13 -2.14
N ASN A 253 18.14 -10.96 -1.51
CA ASN A 253 17.79 -10.75 -0.09
C ASN A 253 16.39 -10.16 0.09
N PHE A 254 15.53 -10.24 -0.94
CA PHE A 254 14.18 -9.71 -0.89
C PHE A 254 13.39 -10.23 0.32
N PHE A 255 12.45 -9.42 0.79
CA PHE A 255 11.61 -9.76 1.94
C PHE A 255 10.16 -9.98 1.52
N ALA A 256 9.67 -11.23 1.63
CA ALA A 256 8.26 -11.56 1.40
C ALA A 256 7.43 -11.42 2.68
N THR A 257 6.36 -10.62 2.63
CA THR A 257 5.40 -10.46 3.74
C THR A 257 4.29 -11.51 3.73
N SER A 258 3.93 -12.01 2.56
CA SER A 258 2.86 -12.99 2.35
C SER A 258 3.19 -13.88 1.15
N LEU A 259 2.22 -14.69 0.69
CA LEU A 259 2.36 -15.47 -0.54
C LEU A 259 2.38 -14.58 -1.79
N ASP A 260 1.72 -13.43 -1.74
CA ASP A 260 1.48 -12.53 -2.87
C ASP A 260 2.24 -11.20 -2.82
N GLU A 261 2.94 -10.89 -1.73
CA GLU A 261 3.64 -9.61 -1.57
C GLU A 261 5.11 -9.76 -1.19
N ALA A 262 5.95 -8.87 -1.76
CA ALA A 262 7.37 -8.80 -1.47
C ALA A 262 7.94 -7.36 -1.61
N TYR A 263 9.02 -7.10 -0.88
CA TYR A 263 9.84 -5.89 -0.98
C TYR A 263 11.24 -6.27 -1.49
N LEU A 264 11.72 -5.51 -2.46
CA LEU A 264 13.03 -5.68 -3.09
C LEU A 264 13.81 -4.37 -3.00
N ASP A 265 15.09 -4.43 -2.64
CA ASP A 265 16.04 -3.33 -2.84
C ASP A 265 16.64 -3.47 -4.24
N ILE A 266 16.14 -2.70 -5.21
CA ILE A 266 16.57 -2.77 -6.61
C ILE A 266 17.68 -1.76 -6.94
N THR A 267 18.29 -1.15 -5.91
CA THR A 267 19.33 -0.12 -6.08
C THR A 267 20.52 -0.64 -6.87
N GLU A 268 21.03 -1.83 -6.51
CA GLU A 268 22.20 -2.43 -7.16
C GLU A 268 21.91 -2.77 -8.63
N VAL A 269 20.78 -3.43 -8.90
CA VAL A 269 20.38 -3.81 -10.26
C VAL A 269 20.18 -2.59 -11.17
N CYS A 270 19.55 -1.52 -10.67
CA CYS A 270 19.43 -0.26 -11.42
C CYS A 270 20.81 0.32 -11.77
N SER A 271 21.72 0.32 -10.79
CA SER A 271 23.07 0.87 -10.94
C SER A 271 23.92 0.06 -11.92
N GLU A 272 24.00 -1.26 -11.73
CA GLU A 272 24.82 -2.16 -12.55
C GLU A 272 24.39 -2.22 -14.01
N ARG A 273 23.07 -2.16 -14.25
CA ARG A 273 22.50 -2.26 -15.60
C ARG A 273 22.29 -0.89 -16.26
N GLY A 274 22.43 0.20 -15.51
CA GLY A 274 22.18 1.56 -16.02
C GLY A 274 20.73 1.80 -16.42
N ILE A 275 19.77 1.19 -15.73
CA ILE A 275 18.34 1.30 -15.99
C ILE A 275 17.60 1.89 -14.79
N THR A 276 16.42 2.43 -15.06
CA THR A 276 15.55 3.03 -14.04
C THR A 276 14.77 1.98 -13.26
N GLY A 277 14.29 2.36 -12.07
CA GLY A 277 13.38 1.51 -11.29
C GLY A 277 12.05 1.24 -12.02
N GLU A 278 11.63 2.13 -12.93
CA GLU A 278 10.46 1.92 -13.78
C GLU A 278 10.66 0.73 -14.74
N GLU A 279 11.82 0.68 -15.39
CA GLU A 279 12.21 -0.40 -16.29
C GLU A 279 12.34 -1.73 -15.53
N VAL A 280 13.00 -1.73 -14.37
CA VAL A 280 13.08 -2.93 -13.50
C VAL A 280 11.68 -3.40 -13.10
N ALA A 281 10.77 -2.50 -12.72
CA ALA A 281 9.41 -2.86 -12.36
C ALA A 281 8.63 -3.46 -13.53
N SER A 282 8.80 -2.92 -14.75
CA SER A 282 8.16 -3.46 -15.95
C SER A 282 8.69 -4.86 -16.25
N GLU A 283 10.02 -5.02 -16.28
CA GLU A 283 10.66 -6.32 -16.54
C GLU A 283 10.27 -7.38 -15.51
N LEU A 284 10.24 -7.02 -14.23
CA LEU A 284 9.86 -7.94 -13.15
C LEU A 284 8.40 -8.40 -13.33
N ARG A 285 7.49 -7.46 -13.63
CA ARG A 285 6.08 -7.79 -13.87
C ARG A 285 5.90 -8.69 -15.09
N ASP A 286 6.61 -8.40 -16.18
CA ASP A 286 6.58 -9.21 -17.40
C ASP A 286 7.16 -10.60 -17.15
N ALA A 287 8.27 -10.71 -16.42
CA ALA A 287 8.87 -11.99 -16.05
C ALA A 287 7.97 -12.81 -15.11
N VAL A 288 7.31 -12.17 -14.13
CA VAL A 288 6.28 -12.84 -13.31
C VAL A 288 5.16 -13.36 -14.20
N HIS A 289 4.69 -12.58 -15.17
CA HIS A 289 3.64 -13.01 -16.07
C HIS A 289 4.07 -14.18 -16.96
N GLN A 290 5.28 -14.14 -17.51
CA GLN A 290 5.81 -15.23 -18.33
C GLN A 290 5.97 -16.54 -17.55
N GLU A 291 6.44 -16.46 -16.30
CA GLU A 291 6.71 -17.64 -15.47
C GLU A 291 5.45 -18.22 -14.81
N THR A 292 4.44 -17.39 -14.56
CA THR A 292 3.26 -17.80 -13.77
C THR A 292 1.94 -17.75 -14.53
N GLY A 293 1.84 -16.99 -15.61
CA GLY A 293 0.58 -16.64 -16.27
C GLY A 293 -0.29 -15.65 -15.47
N LEU A 294 0.17 -15.17 -14.31
CA LEU A 294 -0.54 -14.24 -13.43
C LEU A 294 0.02 -12.82 -13.58
N THR A 295 -0.71 -11.81 -13.11
CA THR A 295 -0.22 -10.42 -13.10
C THR A 295 0.09 -9.97 -11.68
N CYS A 296 1.01 -9.03 -11.58
CA CYS A 296 1.23 -8.26 -10.35
C CYS A 296 1.29 -6.76 -10.66
N SER A 297 0.99 -5.98 -9.62
CA SER A 297 1.24 -4.55 -9.59
C SER A 297 2.51 -4.25 -8.80
N ALA A 298 3.16 -3.14 -9.14
CA ALA A 298 4.41 -2.74 -8.52
C ALA A 298 4.43 -1.26 -8.13
N GLY A 299 5.09 -0.94 -7.02
CA GLY A 299 5.34 0.42 -6.57
C GLY A 299 6.83 0.62 -6.39
N VAL A 300 7.38 1.70 -6.95
CA VAL A 300 8.80 2.05 -6.80
C VAL A 300 8.89 3.36 -6.05
N ALA A 301 9.70 3.39 -4.98
CA ALA A 301 9.86 4.58 -4.15
C ALA A 301 11.19 4.55 -3.35
N PRO A 302 11.53 5.63 -2.64
CA PRO A 302 12.78 5.70 -1.86
C PRO A 302 12.81 4.82 -0.61
N ASN A 303 11.68 4.27 -0.20
CA ASN A 303 11.56 3.42 0.97
C ASN A 303 10.38 2.43 0.83
N ARG A 304 10.40 1.39 1.67
CA ARG A 304 9.42 0.30 1.68
C ARG A 304 7.99 0.80 1.90
N MET A 305 7.76 1.68 2.87
CA MET A 305 6.41 2.15 3.21
C MET A 305 5.76 2.84 2.02
N ILE A 306 6.46 3.77 1.37
CA ILE A 306 5.92 4.47 0.21
C ILE A 306 5.81 3.53 -1.00
N ALA A 307 6.77 2.63 -1.22
CA ALA A 307 6.69 1.64 -2.28
C ALA A 307 5.40 0.79 -2.17
N LYS A 308 5.02 0.38 -0.94
CA LYS A 308 3.76 -0.32 -0.68
C LYS A 308 2.52 0.51 -1.03
N VAL A 309 2.53 1.80 -0.72
CA VAL A 309 1.43 2.70 -1.08
C VAL A 309 1.34 2.84 -2.60
N CYS A 310 2.49 3.01 -3.27
CA CYS A 310 2.57 3.16 -4.72
C CYS A 310 2.04 1.92 -5.46
N SER A 311 2.34 0.71 -4.99
CA SER A 311 1.90 -0.53 -5.66
C SER A 311 0.38 -0.71 -5.68
N ASP A 312 -0.35 -0.03 -4.78
CA ASP A 312 -1.81 -0.07 -4.73
C ASP A 312 -2.50 0.95 -5.66
N ILE A 313 -1.78 1.96 -6.19
CA ILE A 313 -2.38 3.09 -6.93
C ILE A 313 -2.93 2.65 -8.29
N ASN A 314 -2.11 1.93 -9.07
CA ASN A 314 -2.44 1.54 -10.44
C ASN A 314 -2.81 0.04 -10.55
N LYS A 315 -3.42 -0.52 -9.50
CA LYS A 315 -3.95 -1.89 -9.53
C LYS A 315 -5.23 -1.99 -10.38
N PRO A 316 -5.45 -3.10 -11.10
CA PRO A 316 -4.55 -4.24 -11.32
C PRO A 316 -3.54 -4.03 -12.45
N ASN A 317 -2.50 -4.86 -12.47
CA ASN A 317 -1.52 -5.00 -13.56
C ASN A 317 -0.95 -3.65 -14.03
N GLY A 318 -0.60 -2.81 -13.07
CA GLY A 318 0.00 -1.51 -13.31
C GLY A 318 1.06 -1.19 -12.27
N GLN A 319 1.81 -0.14 -12.53
CA GLN A 319 2.89 0.31 -11.66
C GLN A 319 2.82 1.81 -11.39
N PHE A 320 3.33 2.25 -10.24
CA PHE A 320 3.49 3.66 -9.92
C PHE A 320 4.88 3.92 -9.36
N ILE A 321 5.53 4.96 -9.89
CA ILE A 321 6.91 5.29 -9.58
C ILE A 321 6.90 6.66 -8.90
N LEU A 322 7.38 6.70 -7.67
CA LEU A 322 7.68 7.94 -6.99
C LEU A 322 9.19 8.18 -7.09
N PRO A 323 9.64 9.26 -7.76
CA PRO A 323 11.06 9.56 -7.88
C PRO A 323 11.75 9.71 -6.51
N ASN A 324 13.04 9.41 -6.49
CA ASN A 324 13.93 9.66 -5.36
C ASN A 324 14.30 11.15 -5.23
N ASP A 325 13.27 11.98 -5.20
CA ASP A 325 13.35 13.42 -5.04
C ASP A 325 12.55 13.84 -3.80
N ARG A 326 13.15 14.72 -3.00
CA ARG A 326 12.59 15.13 -1.73
C ARG A 326 11.25 15.85 -1.90
N ASP A 327 11.15 16.74 -2.89
CA ASP A 327 9.96 17.55 -3.11
C ASP A 327 8.83 16.68 -3.67
N ALA A 328 9.13 15.79 -4.61
CA ALA A 328 8.19 14.78 -5.10
C ALA A 328 7.62 13.92 -3.95
N VAL A 329 8.50 13.41 -3.07
CA VAL A 329 8.09 12.63 -1.88
C VAL A 329 7.21 13.46 -0.96
N THR A 330 7.61 14.70 -0.66
CA THR A 330 6.88 15.58 0.25
C THR A 330 5.49 15.90 -0.29
N THR A 331 5.40 16.26 -1.57
CA THR A 331 4.12 16.52 -2.24
C THR A 331 3.21 15.28 -2.22
N PHE A 332 3.76 14.11 -2.56
CA PHE A 332 3.02 12.85 -2.57
C PHE A 332 2.46 12.52 -1.18
N VAL A 333 3.32 12.52 -0.15
CA VAL A 333 2.91 12.15 1.20
C VAL A 333 1.93 13.19 1.78
N SER A 334 2.06 14.48 1.45
CA SER A 334 1.25 15.54 2.08
C SER A 334 -0.26 15.33 1.88
N THR A 335 -0.64 14.83 0.70
CA THR A 335 -2.04 14.62 0.29
C THR A 335 -2.55 13.21 0.61
N LEU A 336 -1.67 12.31 1.06
CA LEU A 336 -2.00 10.92 1.30
C LEU A 336 -2.94 10.79 2.52
N PRO A 337 -4.10 10.11 2.38
CA PRO A 337 -4.95 9.79 3.52
C PRO A 337 -4.21 8.90 4.52
N ILE A 338 -4.33 9.19 5.81
CA ILE A 338 -3.62 8.44 6.86
C ILE A 338 -3.95 6.94 6.85
N ARG A 339 -5.15 6.57 6.37
CA ARG A 339 -5.61 5.18 6.26
C ARG A 339 -4.82 4.33 5.26
N LYS A 340 -4.07 4.98 4.36
CA LYS A 340 -3.18 4.31 3.40
C LYS A 340 -1.82 3.97 4.00
N ILE A 341 -1.45 4.54 5.15
CA ILE A 341 -0.21 4.20 5.85
C ILE A 341 -0.36 2.84 6.55
N GLY A 342 0.61 1.95 6.35
CA GLY A 342 0.71 0.69 7.08
C GLY A 342 0.70 0.91 8.60
N GLY A 343 -0.13 0.14 9.31
CA GLY A 343 -0.30 0.27 10.77
C GLY A 343 -1.45 1.18 11.21
N ILE A 344 -1.98 2.06 10.35
CA ILE A 344 -3.14 2.90 10.68
C ILE A 344 -4.43 2.15 10.33
N GLY A 345 -4.94 1.41 11.31
CA GLY A 345 -6.24 0.72 11.27
C GLY A 345 -7.44 1.66 11.39
N LYS A 346 -8.64 1.12 11.16
CA LYS A 346 -9.91 1.86 11.27
C LYS A 346 -10.09 2.56 12.63
N VAL A 347 -9.73 1.91 13.73
CA VAL A 347 -9.88 2.47 15.07
C VAL A 347 -8.95 3.68 15.25
N THR A 348 -7.68 3.55 14.86
CA THR A 348 -6.70 4.65 14.93
C THR A 348 -7.10 5.82 14.03
N GLU A 349 -7.51 5.55 12.79
CA GLU A 349 -8.06 6.56 11.87
C GLU A 349 -9.24 7.30 12.50
N GLN A 350 -10.22 6.57 13.07
CA GLN A 350 -11.37 7.18 13.72
C GLN A 350 -10.99 8.05 14.92
N MET A 351 -10.04 7.62 15.76
CA MET A 351 -9.56 8.41 16.89
C MET A 351 -8.86 9.69 16.43
N LEU A 352 -7.93 9.58 15.48
CA LEU A 352 -7.19 10.74 14.95
C LEU A 352 -8.13 11.76 14.29
N HIS A 353 -9.08 11.27 13.49
CA HIS A 353 -10.08 12.11 12.84
C HIS A 353 -11.00 12.80 13.86
N GLN A 354 -11.60 12.05 14.78
CA GLN A 354 -12.63 12.58 15.68
C GLN A 354 -12.08 13.43 16.84
N VAL A 355 -10.82 13.24 17.23
CA VAL A 355 -10.20 14.00 18.32
C VAL A 355 -9.42 15.20 17.78
N LEU A 356 -8.66 15.03 16.69
CA LEU A 356 -7.69 16.02 16.21
C LEU A 356 -8.00 16.57 14.82
N GLY A 357 -9.03 16.06 14.13
CA GLY A 357 -9.37 16.46 12.76
C GLY A 357 -8.36 15.98 11.72
N ILE A 358 -7.61 14.91 12.00
CA ILE A 358 -6.56 14.41 11.11
C ILE A 358 -7.13 13.37 10.15
N SER A 359 -7.06 13.66 8.85
CA SER A 359 -7.42 12.77 7.74
C SER A 359 -6.24 12.49 6.81
N THR A 360 -5.30 13.43 6.71
CA THR A 360 -4.14 13.41 5.80
C THR A 360 -2.82 13.42 6.57
N CYS A 361 -1.74 13.01 5.92
CA CYS A 361 -0.41 13.04 6.54
C CYS A 361 0.05 14.49 6.82
N GLN A 362 -0.35 15.46 5.98
CA GLN A 362 -0.07 16.87 6.24
C GLN A 362 -0.73 17.36 7.53
N GLU A 363 -2.00 17.04 7.77
CA GLU A 363 -2.67 17.38 9.04
C GLU A 363 -2.01 16.68 10.22
N MET A 364 -1.58 15.43 10.03
CA MET A 364 -0.87 14.66 11.05
C MET A 364 0.42 15.35 11.49
N LEU A 365 1.21 15.89 10.54
CA LEU A 365 2.35 16.73 10.88
C LEU A 365 1.95 18.00 11.64
N GLN A 366 0.95 18.72 11.14
CA GLN A 366 0.53 20.00 11.71
C GLN A 366 0.05 19.85 13.15
N LYS A 367 -0.47 18.67 13.50
CA LYS A 367 -0.91 18.31 14.84
C LYS A 367 0.17 17.55 15.63
N GLY A 368 1.44 17.64 15.22
CA GLY A 368 2.53 16.88 15.83
C GLY A 368 2.68 17.11 17.34
N ALA A 369 2.50 18.34 17.82
CA ALA A 369 2.50 18.65 19.26
C ALA A 369 1.42 17.86 20.01
N PHE A 370 0.19 17.82 19.50
CA PHE A 370 -0.91 17.07 20.10
C PHE A 370 -0.64 15.57 20.09
N LEU A 371 -0.01 15.06 19.03
CA LEU A 371 0.33 13.65 18.92
C LEU A 371 1.42 13.27 19.93
N CYS A 372 2.45 14.10 20.09
CA CYS A 372 3.45 13.92 21.13
C CYS A 372 2.86 14.01 22.54
N ALA A 373 1.92 14.93 22.78
CA ALA A 373 1.28 15.10 24.08
C ALA A 373 0.40 13.90 24.46
N LEU A 374 -0.45 13.46 23.53
CA LEU A 374 -1.48 12.45 23.79
C LEU A 374 -0.97 11.01 23.69
N PHE A 375 0.11 10.77 22.94
CA PHE A 375 0.60 9.42 22.63
C PHE A 375 2.06 9.18 23.03
N SER A 376 2.64 10.03 23.90
CA SER A 376 4.01 9.82 24.40
C SER A 376 4.13 8.60 25.33
N GLU A 377 5.30 7.95 25.28
CA GLU A 377 5.64 6.73 26.02
C GLU A 377 5.44 6.81 27.54
N GLY A 378 5.39 8.01 28.12
CA GLY A 378 5.22 8.23 29.56
C GLY A 378 3.78 8.34 30.05
N SER A 379 2.80 8.41 29.15
CA SER A 379 1.42 8.72 29.49
C SER A 379 0.51 7.52 29.19
N THR A 380 0.67 6.38 29.87
CA THR A 380 -0.42 5.39 30.04
C THR A 380 -0.05 4.20 30.93
N GLY A 381 -0.97 3.83 31.82
CA GLY A 381 -0.89 2.58 32.59
C GLY A 381 -0.98 1.31 31.72
N PRO A 382 -0.91 0.12 32.34
CA PRO A 382 -0.61 -1.18 31.72
C PRO A 382 -1.57 -1.70 30.63
N TYR A 383 -2.65 -0.98 30.30
CA TYR A 383 -3.70 -1.43 29.38
C TYR A 383 -3.67 -0.82 27.98
N VAL A 384 -2.73 0.09 27.69
CA VAL A 384 -2.62 0.76 26.37
C VAL A 384 -1.46 0.24 25.50
N ASN A 385 -0.46 -0.42 26.10
CA ASN A 385 0.71 -0.94 25.38
C ASN A 385 0.42 -2.06 24.37
N TYR A 386 -0.71 -2.76 24.47
CA TYR A 386 -1.03 -3.89 23.56
C TYR A 386 -1.62 -3.49 22.21
N THR A 387 -1.97 -2.21 21.99
CA THR A 387 -2.62 -1.74 20.75
C THR A 387 -1.86 -0.68 19.95
N PHE A 388 -0.79 -0.10 20.51
CA PHE A 388 -0.16 1.11 19.99
C PHE A 388 1.29 0.95 19.51
N ASN A 389 1.81 -0.28 19.47
CA ASN A 389 3.14 -0.56 18.90
C ASN A 389 3.26 -0.28 17.37
N CYS A 390 2.18 0.16 16.72
CA CYS A 390 2.20 0.60 15.32
C CYS A 390 2.11 2.13 15.14
N SER A 391 1.87 2.96 16.17
CA SER A 391 1.62 4.38 15.92
C SER A 391 2.84 5.27 16.04
N MET A 392 3.82 4.97 16.91
CA MET A 392 5.04 5.80 16.97
C MET A 392 5.99 5.55 15.80
N SER A 393 6.10 4.31 15.32
CA SER A 393 6.87 3.98 14.12
C SER A 393 6.24 4.54 12.85
N SER A 394 4.92 4.37 12.64
CA SER A 394 4.22 4.96 11.49
C SER A 394 4.13 6.50 11.55
N PHE A 395 4.10 7.10 12.75
CA PHE A 395 4.19 8.55 12.92
C PHE A 395 5.63 9.05 12.70
N GLN A 396 6.65 8.32 13.15
CA GLN A 396 8.06 8.59 12.83
C GLN A 396 8.32 8.47 11.33
N GLU A 397 7.77 7.46 10.67
CA GLU A 397 7.84 7.32 9.21
C GLU A 397 7.10 8.46 8.52
N ALA A 398 5.86 8.79 8.88
CA ALA A 398 5.17 9.92 8.26
C ALA A 398 5.84 11.28 8.55
N ILE A 399 6.47 11.44 9.72
CA ILE A 399 7.30 12.60 10.06
C ILE A 399 8.57 12.65 9.21
N LEU A 400 9.28 11.53 9.04
CA LEU A 400 10.50 11.41 8.22
C LEU A 400 10.32 12.00 6.83
N TYR A 401 9.09 12.00 6.30
CA TYR A 401 8.84 12.33 4.90
C TYR A 401 8.34 13.75 4.64
N LEU A 402 7.79 14.46 5.61
CA LEU A 402 7.13 15.75 5.38
C LEU A 402 7.90 16.97 5.96
N SER A 403 9.08 16.76 6.50
CA SER A 403 9.91 17.76 7.16
C SER A 403 10.46 18.85 6.23
N ARG A 404 9.81 20.02 6.30
CA ARG A 404 10.11 21.40 5.80
C ARG A 404 9.66 21.80 4.39
N SER A 405 8.45 22.39 4.34
CA SER A 405 8.00 23.35 3.30
C SER A 405 7.54 24.72 3.90
N ARG A 406 7.68 24.95 5.22
CA ARG A 406 7.19 26.20 5.86
C ARG A 406 8.23 27.00 6.64
N TYR A 407 9.40 27.25 6.06
CA TYR A 407 10.34 28.27 6.56
C TYR A 407 11.03 29.09 5.45
N GLN A 408 10.34 29.31 4.33
CA GLN A 408 10.67 30.38 3.39
C GLN A 408 9.37 31.08 2.97
N LYS A 409 8.89 31.99 3.83
CA LYS A 409 8.06 33.16 3.48
C LYS A 409 7.77 33.98 4.75
N SER A 410 8.82 34.62 5.26
CA SER A 410 8.74 35.86 6.05
C SER A 410 10.15 36.40 6.24
N SER A 411 10.72 36.95 5.18
CA SER A 411 11.80 37.93 5.22
C SER A 411 11.68 38.76 3.94
N PHE A 412 11.54 40.07 4.15
CA PHE A 412 11.06 41.13 3.26
C PHE A 412 9.55 41.22 3.06
#